data_AF-A0A7W9Z7Y9-F1
#
_entry.id   AF-A0A7W9Z7Y9-F1
#
_cell.length_a   1.000
_cell.length_b   1.000
_cell.length_c   1.000
_cell.angle_alpha   90.00
_cell.angle_beta   90.00
_cell.angle_gamma   90.00
#
_symmetry.space_group_name_H-M   'P 1'
#
loop_
_entity.id
_entity.type
_entity.pdbx_description
1 polymer ?
#
loop_
_entity_poly.entity_id
_entity_poly.type
_entity_poly.pdbx_seq_one_letter_code
_entity_poly.pdbx_strand_id
1 'polypeptide(L)'
;MSNVIDFLERLGQDAQLRDAPQEDLELALASAWIDPELQAAILAKDQKQLEVLLGSVNVCCMVNPGKEDDDEEEDAEENPSRGGGGITTHLASRAMGSAA
;
A
#
# COMPACT_ATOMS: atom_id res chain seq x y z
N MET A 1 -8.37 -12.30 -10.95
CA MET A 1 -7.50 -11.72 -9.91
C MET A 1 -6.74 -12.88 -9.28
N SER A 2 -5.63 -12.66 -8.57
CA SER A 2 -4.89 -13.76 -7.94
C SER A 2 -5.67 -14.31 -6.75
N ASN A 3 -5.78 -15.64 -6.61
CA ASN A 3 -6.53 -16.32 -5.54
C ASN A 3 -6.26 -15.76 -4.13
N VAL A 4 -5.04 -15.28 -3.87
CA VAL A 4 -4.64 -14.70 -2.58
C VAL A 4 -5.27 -13.32 -2.30
N ILE A 5 -5.40 -12.45 -3.30
CA ILE A 5 -5.99 -11.11 -3.12
C ILE A 5 -7.49 -11.25 -2.87
N ASP A 6 -8.17 -12.12 -3.63
CA ASP A 6 -9.60 -12.40 -3.44
C ASP A 6 -9.88 -12.97 -2.05
N PHE A 7 -8.97 -13.82 -1.54
CA PHE A 7 -9.06 -14.33 -0.18
C PHE A 7 -8.87 -13.24 0.88
N LEU A 8 -7.85 -12.38 0.73
CA LEU A 8 -7.56 -11.30 1.68
C LEU A 8 -8.66 -10.24 1.68
N GLU A 9 -9.25 -9.95 0.52
CA GLU A 9 -10.43 -9.09 0.42
C GLU A 9 -11.61 -9.68 1.21
N ARG A 10 -11.92 -10.97 0.99
CA ARG A 10 -12.98 -11.65 1.73
C ARG A 10 -12.70 -11.69 3.23
N LEU A 11 -11.46 -11.93 3.64
CA LEU A 11 -11.02 -11.90 5.04
C LEU A 11 -11.23 -10.53 5.69
N GLY A 12 -11.08 -9.43 4.93
CA GLY A 12 -11.32 -8.07 5.42
C GLY A 12 -12.81 -7.68 5.46
N GLN A 13 -13.62 -8.20 4.55
CA GLN A 13 -15.05 -7.88 4.42
C GLN A 13 -15.94 -8.75 5.32
N ASP A 14 -15.58 -10.01 5.54
CA ASP A 14 -16.37 -10.97 6.31
C ASP A 14 -15.99 -10.95 7.79
N ALA A 15 -16.88 -10.43 8.63
CA ALA A 15 -16.66 -10.35 10.08
C ALA A 15 -16.50 -11.73 10.74
N GLN A 16 -17.18 -12.77 10.24
CA GLN A 16 -17.03 -14.12 10.77
C GLN A 16 -15.65 -14.69 10.46
N LEU A 17 -15.15 -14.47 9.24
CA LEU A 17 -13.83 -14.94 8.85
C LEU A 17 -12.70 -14.14 9.51
N ARG A 18 -12.90 -12.82 9.69
CA ARG A 18 -11.94 -11.94 10.35
C ARG A 18 -11.73 -12.31 11.82
N ASP A 19 -12.82 -12.66 12.50
CA ASP A 19 -12.83 -12.96 13.94
C ASP A 19 -12.79 -14.47 14.20
N ALA A 20 -12.60 -15.29 13.15
CA ALA A 20 -12.54 -16.74 13.22
C ALA A 20 -11.35 -17.22 14.07
N PRO A 21 -11.50 -18.35 14.79
CA PRO A 21 -10.36 -19.01 15.40
C PRO A 21 -9.36 -19.47 14.32
N GLN A 22 -8.10 -19.65 14.73
CA GLN A 22 -7.02 -19.99 13.80
C GLN A 22 -7.29 -21.26 12.98
N GLU A 23 -7.87 -22.28 13.59
CA GLU A 23 -8.25 -23.54 12.94
C GLU A 23 -9.25 -23.36 11.79
N ASP A 24 -10.22 -22.46 11.95
CA ASP A 24 -11.20 -22.13 10.91
C ASP A 24 -10.54 -21.33 9.76
N LEU A 25 -9.59 -20.45 10.10
CA LEU A 25 -8.80 -19.72 9.12
C LEU A 25 -7.89 -20.65 8.30
N GLU A 26 -7.27 -21.64 8.95
CA GLU A 26 -6.47 -22.68 8.30
C GLU A 26 -7.31 -23.50 7.31
N LEU A 27 -8.52 -23.90 7.70
CA LEU A 27 -9.47 -24.59 6.83
C LEU A 27 -9.89 -23.72 5.63
N ALA A 28 -10.17 -22.44 5.87
CA ALA A 28 -10.54 -21.50 4.83
C ALA A 28 -9.40 -21.32 3.80
N LEU A 29 -8.15 -21.21 4.27
CA LEU A 29 -6.96 -21.10 3.42
C LEU A 29 -6.70 -22.38 2.61
N ALA A 30 -6.86 -23.56 3.23
CA ALA A 30 -6.70 -24.83 2.55
C ALA A 30 -7.70 -25.00 1.38
N SER A 31 -8.88 -24.38 1.48
CA SER A 31 -9.90 -24.39 0.43
C SER A 31 -9.68 -23.35 -0.68
N ALA A 32 -8.76 -22.39 -0.50
CA ALA A 32 -8.63 -21.20 -1.32
C ALA A 32 -7.69 -21.32 -2.53
N TRP A 33 -7.09 -22.50 -2.78
CA TRP A 33 -6.13 -22.72 -3.89
C TRP A 33 -4.98 -21.68 -3.91
N ILE A 34 -4.46 -21.37 -2.72
CA ILE A 34 -3.32 -20.47 -2.50
C ILE A 34 -2.07 -21.32 -2.31
N ASP A 35 -0.90 -20.86 -2.78
CA ASP A 35 0.36 -21.57 -2.55
C ASP A 35 0.65 -21.78 -1.06
N PRO A 36 1.18 -22.96 -0.65
CA PRO A 36 1.43 -23.27 0.76
C PRO A 36 2.32 -22.24 1.49
N GLU A 37 3.30 -21.66 0.80
CA GLU A 37 4.17 -20.62 1.36
C GLU A 37 3.40 -19.33 1.67
N LEU A 38 2.45 -18.96 0.82
CA LEU A 38 1.56 -17.83 1.06
C LEU A 38 0.58 -18.13 2.20
N GLN A 39 0.03 -19.35 2.27
CA GLN A 39 -0.85 -19.74 3.39
C GLN A 39 -0.11 -19.63 4.73
N ALA A 40 1.12 -20.15 4.80
CA ALA A 40 1.97 -20.06 6.00
C ALA A 40 2.27 -18.61 6.39
N ALA A 41 2.61 -17.76 5.41
CA ALA A 41 2.86 -16.34 5.64
C ALA A 41 1.62 -15.59 6.15
N ILE A 42 0.42 -15.92 5.64
CA ILE A 42 -0.86 -15.36 6.12
C ILE A 42 -1.12 -15.77 7.57
N LEU A 43 -1.00 -17.07 7.89
CA LEU A 43 -1.25 -17.60 9.23
C LEU A 43 -0.28 -17.03 10.28
N ALA A 44 1.00 -16.89 9.90
CA ALA A 44 2.02 -16.28 10.75
C ALA A 44 1.88 -14.75 10.87
N LYS A 45 0.98 -14.13 10.09
CA LYS A 45 0.86 -12.66 9.93
C LYS A 45 2.20 -12.02 9.54
N ASP A 46 2.99 -12.72 8.74
CA ASP A 46 4.32 -12.27 8.32
C ASP A 46 4.21 -11.38 7.08
N GLN A 47 4.04 -10.08 7.34
CA GLN A 47 3.93 -9.09 6.27
C GLN A 47 5.18 -9.04 5.37
N LYS A 48 6.39 -9.22 5.91
CA LYS A 48 7.61 -9.17 5.11
C LYS A 48 7.68 -10.34 4.14
N GLN A 49 7.34 -11.54 4.62
CA GLN A 49 7.31 -12.72 3.77
C GLN A 49 6.23 -12.61 2.69
N LEU A 50 5.06 -12.03 3.02
CA LEU A 50 4.02 -11.74 2.03
C LEU A 50 4.49 -10.78 0.93
N GLU A 51 5.16 -9.69 1.30
CA GLU A 51 5.74 -8.73 0.35
C GLU A 51 6.72 -9.41 -0.62
N VAL A 52 7.61 -10.26 -0.11
CA VAL A 52 8.57 -11.02 -0.90
C VAL A 52 7.86 -11.98 -1.87
N LEU A 53 6.92 -12.79 -1.37
CA LEU A 53 6.20 -13.78 -2.18
C LEU A 53 5.33 -13.15 -3.26
N LEU A 54 4.75 -11.97 -2.97
CA LEU A 54 3.88 -11.24 -3.89
C LEU A 54 4.65 -10.25 -4.78
N GLY A 55 5.97 -10.13 -4.62
CA GLY A 55 6.78 -9.14 -5.34
C GLY A 55 6.28 -7.71 -5.16
N SER A 56 5.72 -7.41 -3.99
CA SER A 56 4.99 -6.18 -3.68
C SER A 56 5.60 -5.47 -2.47
N VAL A 57 5.31 -4.19 -2.31
CA VAL A 57 5.74 -3.38 -1.15
C VAL A 57 4.53 -2.75 -0.49
N ASN A 58 4.55 -2.60 0.84
CA ASN A 58 3.54 -1.81 1.53
C ASN A 58 3.63 -0.33 1.10
N VAL A 59 2.53 0.18 0.56
CA VAL A 59 2.39 1.58 0.14
C VAL A 59 1.36 2.25 1.05
N CYS A 60 1.77 3.32 1.74
CA CYS A 60 0.87 4.18 2.50
C CYS A 60 0.68 5.51 1.75
N CYS A 61 -0.56 5.78 1.34
CA CYS A 61 -0.93 7.03 0.67
C CYS A 61 -1.62 7.97 1.66
N MET A 62 -1.22 9.24 1.68
CA MET A 62 -1.97 10.28 2.37
C MET A 62 -3.14 10.70 1.49
N VAL A 63 -4.36 10.56 2.00
CA VAL A 63 -5.57 11.10 1.37
C VAL A 63 -5.87 12.45 2.02
N ASN A 64 -5.72 13.53 1.26
CA ASN A 64 -6.13 14.87 1.71
C ASN A 64 -7.65 15.02 1.51
N PRO A 65 -8.41 15.48 2.52
CA PRO A 65 -9.81 15.86 2.31
C PRO A 65 -9.92 16.85 1.16
N GLY A 66 -10.98 16.72 0.35
CA GLY A 66 -11.32 17.74 -0.63
C GLY A 66 -11.54 19.07 0.10
N LYS A 67 -10.99 20.16 -0.43
CA LYS A 67 -11.42 21.49 0.01
C LYS A 67 -12.84 21.69 -0.52
N GLU A 68 -13.72 22.24 0.31
CA GLU A 68 -14.95 22.86 -0.19
C GLU A 68 -14.48 24.03 -1.07
N ASP A 69 -15.03 24.14 -2.29
CA ASP A 69 -14.77 25.26 -3.17
C ASP A 69 -15.29 26.52 -2.46
N ASP A 70 -14.38 27.24 -1.79
CA ASP A 70 -14.65 28.61 -1.37
C ASP A 70 -14.50 29.44 -2.64
N ASP A 71 -15.62 29.90 -3.18
CA ASP A 71 -15.71 30.80 -4.32
C ASP A 71 -15.04 32.15 -3.95
N GLU A 72 -13.72 32.16 -3.80
CA GLU A 72 -12.94 33.39 -3.73
C GLU A 72 -12.85 33.96 -5.15
N GLU A 73 -13.63 35.02 -5.38
CA GLU A 73 -13.62 35.82 -6.61
C GLU A 73 -12.18 36.15 -7.05
N GLU A 74 -11.83 35.75 -8.27
CA GLU A 74 -10.57 36.09 -8.93
C GLU A 74 -10.41 37.62 -9.06
N ASP A 75 -9.63 38.25 -8.19
CA ASP A 75 -9.10 39.58 -8.49
C ASP A 75 -7.90 39.43 -9.42
N ALA A 76 -8.21 39.46 -10.72
CA ALA A 76 -7.24 39.43 -11.81
C ALA A 76 -6.47 40.76 -11.88
N GLU A 77 -5.29 40.82 -11.27
CA GLU A 77 -4.31 41.86 -11.56
C GLU A 77 -3.10 41.26 -12.30
N GLU A 78 -3.12 41.38 -13.63
CA GLU A 78 -1.97 41.16 -14.51
C GLU A 78 -0.85 42.16 -14.21
N ASN A 79 0.39 41.70 -14.03
CA ASN A 79 1.46 42.00 -15.00
C ASN A 79 2.77 41.19 -14.77
N PRO A 80 3.56 40.96 -15.84
CA PRO A 80 4.55 39.91 -15.94
C PRO A 80 5.96 40.39 -15.58
N SER A 81 6.79 39.48 -15.05
CA SER A 81 8.23 39.59 -15.28
C SER A 81 8.91 38.21 -15.34
N ARG A 82 9.87 38.14 -16.25
CA ARG A 82 10.41 36.96 -16.92
C ARG A 82 11.79 36.63 -16.34
N GLY A 83 12.07 35.33 -16.16
CA GLY A 83 13.42 34.77 -15.92
C GLY A 83 13.36 33.70 -14.84
N GLY A 84 13.62 32.42 -15.05
CA GLY A 84 14.64 31.81 -15.89
C GLY A 84 15.59 31.06 -14.94
N GLY A 85 15.47 29.74 -14.84
CA GLY A 85 16.38 28.91 -14.05
C GLY A 85 15.77 27.57 -13.65
N GLY A 86 16.05 26.53 -14.43
CA GLY A 86 15.63 25.16 -14.11
C GLY A 86 16.31 24.64 -12.84
N ILE A 87 15.56 23.93 -12.01
CA ILE A 87 16.13 23.17 -10.90
C ILE A 87 16.24 21.70 -11.30
N THR A 88 17.49 21.27 -11.46
CA THR A 88 17.91 19.87 -11.54
C THR A 88 17.59 19.18 -10.20
N THR A 89 16.68 18.21 -10.21
CA THR A 89 16.43 17.35 -9.05
C THR A 89 17.54 16.31 -8.97
N HIS A 90 18.60 16.61 -8.22
CA HIS A 90 19.63 15.66 -7.86
C HIS A 90 19.02 14.54 -6.99
N LEU A 91 18.86 13.34 -7.56
CA LEU A 91 18.78 12.11 -6.79
C LEU A 91 20.09 11.93 -6.00
N ALA A 92 20.02 12.07 -4.68
CA ALA A 92 21.09 11.67 -3.78
C ALA A 92 20.77 10.28 -3.22
N SER A 93 21.20 9.24 -3.93
CA SER A 93 21.39 7.90 -3.37
C SER A 93 22.46 7.98 -2.28
N ARG A 94 22.14 7.61 -1.03
CA ARG A 94 23.17 7.24 -0.06
C ARG A 94 23.09 5.76 0.24
N ALA A 95 24.09 5.09 -0.31
CA ALA A 95 24.48 3.71 -0.08
C ALA A 95 24.90 3.46 1.38
N MET A 96 24.85 2.17 1.71
CA MET A 96 25.15 1.52 2.97
C MET A 96 26.47 1.95 3.63
N GLY A 97 26.44 2.15 4.95
CA GLY A 97 27.62 2.19 5.80
C GLY A 97 27.78 0.87 6.55
N SER A 98 28.84 0.14 6.22
CA SER A 98 29.37 -1.03 6.92
C SER A 98 30.44 -0.61 7.95
N ALA A 99 30.71 -1.52 8.89
CA ALA A 99 31.76 -1.56 9.93
C ALA A 99 31.52 -0.68 11.18
N ALA A 100 31.75 -1.15 12.40
CA ALA A 100 32.71 -2.15 12.88
C ALA A 100 32.13 -3.04 14.00
#